data_AF-A0A2V7N617-F1
#
_entry.id   AF-A0A2V7N617-F1
#
_cell.length_a   1.000
_cell.length_b   1.000
_cell.length_c   1.000
_cell.angle_alpha   90.00
_cell.angle_beta   90.00
_cell.angle_gamma   90.00
#
_symmetry.space_group_name_H-M   'P 1'
#
loop_
_entity.id
_entity.type
_entity.pdbx_description
1 polymer ?
#
loop_
_entity_poly.entity_id
_entity_poly.type
_entity_poly.pdbx_seq_one_letter_code
_entity_poly.pdbx_strand_id
1 'polypeptide(L)'
;MPDRRGFFQDTIGKLLHEVVERAEKRVAPKRWFRPPGAASEVAFLAACTRCGDCIDVCPVHAILKMPAKDGGLATGTPYIDPATRACVVCTDMPCAAACETGALTKVPWASVHMGVLELDPQRCITFQGAECGVCARACPVGERALALDDRGRPVLKPEGCVGCGVCVTACVTMPSSLKLSLA
;
A
#
# COMPACT_ATOMS: atom_id res chain seq x y z
N MET A 1 -13.19 -30.75 -29.62
CA MET A 1 -12.26 -29.91 -30.41
C MET A 1 -11.96 -28.67 -29.58
N PRO A 2 -10.71 -28.44 -29.13
CA PRO A 2 -10.37 -27.28 -28.32
C PRO A 2 -10.29 -26.02 -29.20
N ASP A 3 -10.93 -24.95 -28.75
CA ASP A 3 -11.01 -23.66 -29.44
C ASP A 3 -9.63 -22.98 -29.53
N ARG A 4 -9.12 -22.83 -30.76
CA ARG A 4 -7.80 -22.24 -31.05
C ARG A 4 -7.75 -20.71 -30.80
N ARG A 5 -8.88 -20.06 -30.54
CA ARG A 5 -8.96 -18.60 -30.35
C ARG A 5 -8.59 -18.12 -28.94
N GLY A 6 -8.75 -18.96 -27.91
CA GLY A 6 -8.45 -18.57 -26.51
C GLY A 6 -6.94 -18.42 -26.22
N PHE A 7 -6.10 -19.25 -26.82
CA PHE A 7 -4.66 -19.27 -26.50
C PHE A 7 -3.88 -18.07 -27.08
N PHE A 8 -4.33 -17.53 -28.22
CA PHE A 8 -3.70 -16.38 -28.88
C PHE A 8 -4.07 -15.05 -28.19
N GLN A 9 -5.30 -14.91 -27.70
CA GLN A 9 -5.75 -13.71 -27.00
C GLN A 9 -5.03 -13.52 -25.66
N ASP A 10 -4.81 -14.61 -24.92
CA ASP A 10 -4.07 -14.57 -23.64
C ASP A 10 -2.59 -14.20 -23.84
N THR A 11 -1.98 -14.64 -24.93
CA THR A 11 -0.56 -14.37 -25.21
C THR A 11 -0.34 -12.90 -25.58
N ILE A 12 -1.24 -12.31 -26.39
CA ILE A 12 -1.18 -10.88 -26.73
C ILE A 12 -1.47 -10.01 -25.50
N GLY A 13 -2.45 -10.39 -24.68
CA GLY A 13 -2.77 -9.68 -23.43
C GLY A 13 -1.60 -9.64 -22.45
N LYS A 14 -0.89 -10.77 -22.28
CA LYS A 14 0.31 -10.85 -21.44
C LYS A 14 1.45 -9.99 -21.98
N LEU A 15 1.70 -10.04 -23.30
CA LEU A 15 2.76 -9.25 -23.92
C LEU A 15 2.49 -7.73 -23.82
N LEU A 16 1.23 -7.31 -23.96
CA LEU A 16 0.82 -5.93 -23.76
C LEU A 16 1.01 -5.48 -22.31
N HIS A 17 0.64 -6.31 -21.33
CA HIS A 17 0.88 -6.02 -19.91
C HIS A 17 2.37 -5.85 -19.61
N GLU A 18 3.22 -6.75 -20.09
CA GLU A 18 4.67 -6.67 -19.89
C GLU A 18 5.28 -5.40 -20.53
N VAL A 19 4.79 -5.00 -21.71
CA VAL A 19 5.23 -3.77 -22.39
C VAL A 19 4.80 -2.53 -21.60
N VAL A 20 3.55 -2.50 -21.09
CA VAL A 20 3.05 -1.41 -20.24
C VAL A 20 3.88 -1.32 -18.96
N GLU A 21 4.07 -2.42 -18.22
CA GLU A 21 4.87 -2.41 -17.00
C GLU A 21 6.32 -1.94 -17.23
N ARG A 22 6.95 -2.36 -18.34
CA ARG A 22 8.30 -1.90 -18.70
C ARG A 22 8.33 -0.41 -19.04
N ALA A 23 7.30 0.10 -19.72
CA ALA A 23 7.19 1.51 -20.03
C ALA A 23 6.98 2.33 -18.75
N GLU A 24 6.12 1.88 -17.84
CA GLU A 24 5.90 2.53 -16.54
C GLU A 24 7.20 2.62 -15.73
N LYS A 25 7.96 1.52 -15.63
CA LYS A 25 9.26 1.48 -14.91
C LYS A 25 10.31 2.44 -15.49
N ARG A 26 10.24 2.75 -16.78
CA ARG A 26 11.15 3.73 -17.42
C ARG A 26 10.73 5.17 -17.18
N VAL A 27 9.42 5.45 -17.16
CA VAL A 27 8.88 6.81 -17.03
C VAL A 27 8.82 7.26 -15.57
N ALA A 28 8.50 6.36 -14.64
CA ALA A 28 8.43 6.61 -13.20
C ALA A 28 9.25 5.56 -12.42
N PRO A 29 10.60 5.66 -12.44
CA PRO A 29 11.48 4.65 -11.85
C PRO A 29 11.43 4.62 -10.31
N LYS A 30 11.01 5.72 -9.67
CA LYS A 30 10.90 5.84 -8.22
C LYS A 30 9.44 5.72 -7.81
N ARG A 31 9.11 4.61 -7.15
CA ARG A 31 7.78 4.35 -6.60
C ARG A 31 7.64 4.99 -5.21
N TRP A 32 6.41 5.33 -4.86
CA TRP A 32 6.04 5.92 -3.58
C TRP A 32 4.81 5.22 -3.03
N PHE A 33 4.65 5.16 -1.71
CA PHE A 33 3.41 4.67 -1.13
C PHE A 33 2.30 5.69 -1.42
N ARG A 34 1.36 5.31 -2.27
CA ARG A 34 0.22 6.16 -2.63
C ARG A 34 -0.93 5.98 -1.63
N PRO A 35 -1.79 6.99 -1.47
CA PRO A 35 -3.04 6.83 -0.74
C PRO A 35 -3.89 5.66 -1.27
N PRO A 36 -4.80 5.10 -0.46
CA PRO A 36 -5.65 4.01 -0.89
C PRO A 36 -6.51 4.40 -2.11
N GLY A 37 -6.69 3.46 -3.03
CA GLY A 37 -7.48 3.66 -4.25
C GLY A 37 -6.74 4.36 -5.39
N ALA A 38 -5.43 4.55 -5.29
CA ALA A 38 -4.62 5.10 -6.37
C ALA A 38 -4.62 4.20 -7.61
N ALA A 39 -4.75 4.81 -8.79
CA ALA A 39 -4.53 4.14 -10.07
C ALA A 39 -3.05 3.69 -10.22
N SER A 40 -2.73 3.02 -11.34
CA SER A 40 -1.32 2.71 -11.66
C SER A 40 -0.48 3.99 -11.67
N GLU A 41 0.80 3.90 -11.34
CA GLU A 41 1.62 5.11 -11.12
C GLU A 41 1.56 6.08 -12.30
N VAL A 42 1.58 5.59 -13.54
CA VAL A 42 1.47 6.45 -14.73
C VAL A 42 0.08 7.08 -14.85
N ALA A 43 -0.99 6.31 -14.69
CA ALA A 43 -2.36 6.82 -14.73
C ALA A 43 -2.63 7.82 -13.61
N PHE A 44 -2.13 7.53 -12.41
CA PHE A 44 -2.19 8.41 -11.25
C PHE A 44 -1.47 9.74 -11.51
N LEU A 45 -0.22 9.70 -12.01
CA LEU A 45 0.54 10.91 -12.32
C LEU A 45 -0.12 11.77 -13.41
N ALA A 46 -0.80 11.13 -14.37
CA ALA A 46 -1.53 11.80 -15.43
C ALA A 46 -2.84 12.45 -14.94
N ALA A 47 -3.57 11.78 -14.05
CA ALA A 47 -4.86 12.24 -13.54
C ALA A 47 -4.73 13.22 -12.35
N CYS A 48 -3.67 13.13 -11.55
CA CYS A 48 -3.50 13.94 -10.35
C CYS A 48 -3.19 15.40 -10.66
N THR A 49 -4.11 16.30 -10.32
CA THR A 49 -3.96 17.76 -10.49
C THR A 49 -3.09 18.43 -9.42
N ARG A 50 -2.73 17.70 -8.35
CA ARG A 50 -1.94 18.21 -7.21
C ARG A 50 -2.66 19.30 -6.40
N CYS A 51 -4.00 19.29 -6.40
CA CYS A 51 -4.85 20.22 -5.65
C CYS A 51 -4.57 20.17 -4.14
N GLY A 52 -4.46 18.96 -3.58
CA GLY A 52 -4.25 18.76 -2.14
C GLY A 52 -5.48 18.31 -1.37
N ASP A 53 -6.66 18.24 -2.00
CA ASP A 53 -7.92 17.95 -1.29
C ASP A 53 -7.88 16.65 -0.48
N CYS A 54 -7.25 15.60 -1.04
CA CYS A 54 -7.05 14.33 -0.33
C CYS A 54 -6.17 14.44 0.94
N ILE A 55 -5.24 15.40 0.98
CA ILE A 55 -4.38 15.70 2.13
C ILE A 55 -5.22 16.35 3.23
N ASP A 56 -6.01 17.35 2.87
CA ASP A 56 -6.80 18.16 3.81
C ASP A 56 -7.88 17.33 4.51
N VAL A 57 -8.51 16.39 3.79
CA VAL A 57 -9.56 15.53 4.35
C VAL A 57 -9.01 14.29 5.07
N CYS A 58 -7.69 14.08 5.12
CA CYS A 58 -7.11 12.92 5.81
C CYS A 58 -7.17 13.14 7.34
N PRO A 59 -8.02 12.41 8.08
CA PRO A 59 -8.27 12.69 9.50
C PRO A 59 -7.06 12.44 10.39
N VAL A 60 -6.16 11.57 9.92
CA VAL A 60 -4.90 11.27 10.61
C VAL A 60 -3.71 11.96 9.96
N HIS A 61 -3.86 12.85 8.97
CA HIS A 61 -2.73 13.52 8.31
C HIS A 61 -1.60 12.57 7.89
N ALA A 62 -1.94 11.37 7.40
CA ALA A 62 -0.98 10.39 6.90
C ALA A 62 -0.49 10.72 5.49
N ILE A 63 -1.27 11.50 4.73
CA ILE A 63 -0.97 11.88 3.37
C ILE A 63 -0.17 13.19 3.39
N LEU A 64 0.99 13.17 2.76
CA LEU A 64 1.91 14.28 2.62
C LEU A 64 2.03 14.69 1.16
N LYS A 65 2.48 15.93 0.94
CA LYS A 65 2.78 16.44 -0.40
C LYS A 65 4.22 16.10 -0.77
N MET A 66 4.41 15.42 -1.90
CA MET A 66 5.74 15.00 -2.35
C MET A 66 6.68 16.22 -2.54
N PRO A 67 7.85 16.25 -1.87
CA PRO A 67 8.79 17.36 -1.98
C PRO A 67 9.45 17.43 -3.37
N ALA A 68 9.75 18.66 -3.81
CA ALA A 68 10.34 18.92 -5.12
C ALA A 68 11.72 18.27 -5.32
N LYS A 69 12.53 18.20 -4.25
CA LYS A 69 13.89 17.65 -4.31
C LYS A 69 13.91 16.17 -4.71
N ASP A 70 12.93 15.41 -4.24
CA ASP A 70 12.92 13.96 -4.38
C ASP A 70 11.86 13.45 -5.36
N GLY A 71 10.87 14.28 -5.68
CA GLY A 71 9.63 13.87 -6.34
C GLY A 71 9.70 13.70 -7.85
N GLY A 72 10.57 14.43 -8.58
CA GLY A 72 10.58 14.38 -10.04
C GLY A 72 9.17 14.65 -10.62
N LEU A 73 8.66 13.73 -11.46
CA LEU A 73 7.28 13.80 -11.98
C LEU A 73 6.20 13.70 -10.89
N ALA A 74 6.51 13.02 -9.78
CA ALA A 74 5.64 12.91 -8.63
C ALA A 74 5.67 14.16 -7.72
N THR A 75 6.46 15.18 -8.02
CA THR A 75 6.49 16.43 -7.24
C THR A 75 5.09 16.99 -7.06
N GLY A 76 4.74 17.34 -5.82
CA GLY A 76 3.45 17.90 -5.46
C GLY A 76 2.29 16.91 -5.42
N THR A 77 2.48 15.65 -5.81
CA THR A 77 1.44 14.61 -5.71
C THR A 77 1.35 14.05 -4.28
N PRO A 78 0.20 13.52 -3.86
CA PRO A 78 0.05 12.95 -2.53
C PRO A 78 0.80 11.61 -2.39
N TYR A 79 1.47 11.43 -1.26
CA TYR A 79 2.12 10.18 -0.87
C TYR A 79 1.96 9.94 0.63
N ILE A 80 2.26 8.74 1.08
CA ILE A 80 2.28 8.35 2.50
C ILE A 80 3.70 7.92 2.84
N ASP A 81 4.15 8.22 4.05
CA ASP A 81 5.31 7.57 4.64
C ASP A 81 4.83 6.64 5.77
N PRO A 82 4.69 5.33 5.50
CA PRO A 82 4.15 4.39 6.47
C PRO A 82 5.02 4.20 7.72
N ALA A 83 6.30 4.58 7.66
CA ALA A 83 7.18 4.53 8.82
C ALA A 83 6.99 5.73 9.76
N THR A 84 6.64 6.89 9.21
CA THR A 84 6.38 8.12 9.96
C THR A 84 4.93 8.21 10.43
N ARG A 85 3.96 7.97 9.52
CA ARG A 85 2.53 8.09 9.82
C ARG A 85 1.70 7.22 8.89
N ALA A 86 1.20 6.12 9.44
CA ALA A 86 0.44 5.11 8.70
C ALA A 86 -0.99 5.58 8.33
N CYS A 87 -1.52 5.02 7.24
CA CYS A 87 -2.94 5.10 6.93
C CYS A 87 -3.74 4.25 7.93
N VAL A 88 -4.85 4.77 8.47
CA VAL A 88 -5.67 4.03 9.46
C VAL A 88 -6.86 3.29 8.86
N VAL A 89 -6.93 3.16 7.53
CA VAL A 89 -7.96 2.37 6.83
C VAL A 89 -9.38 2.89 7.14
N CYS A 90 -9.61 4.19 6.92
CA CYS A 90 -10.91 4.82 7.16
C CYS A 90 -12.03 4.13 6.36
N THR A 91 -13.15 3.82 7.02
CA THR A 91 -14.27 3.08 6.43
C THR A 91 -14.85 3.77 5.18
N ASP A 92 -14.90 5.09 5.20
CA ASP A 92 -15.51 5.95 4.18
C ASP A 92 -14.52 6.45 3.10
N MET A 93 -13.23 6.19 3.26
CA MET A 93 -12.14 6.61 2.36
C MET A 93 -12.26 8.09 1.92
N PRO A 94 -12.17 9.06 2.86
CA PRO A 94 -12.40 10.47 2.54
C PRO A 94 -11.39 11.00 1.53
N CYS A 95 -10.15 10.50 1.56
CA CYS A 95 -9.10 10.88 0.59
C CYS A 95 -9.46 10.52 -0.86
N ALA A 96 -10.11 9.37 -1.08
CA ALA A 96 -10.59 8.97 -2.40
C ALA A 96 -11.92 9.66 -2.74
N ALA A 97 -12.76 9.93 -1.73
CA ALA A 97 -14.01 10.69 -1.90
C ALA A 97 -13.78 12.11 -2.43
N ALA A 98 -12.74 12.78 -1.94
CA ALA A 98 -12.39 14.14 -2.32
C ALA A 98 -11.68 14.24 -3.67
N CYS A 99 -11.30 13.11 -4.30
CA CYS A 99 -10.56 13.13 -5.55
C CYS A 99 -11.52 13.20 -6.75
N GLU A 100 -11.76 14.41 -7.26
CA GLU A 100 -12.66 14.62 -8.40
C GLU A 100 -12.10 14.08 -9.74
N THR A 101 -10.78 14.03 -9.90
CA THR A 101 -10.16 13.60 -11.16
C THR A 101 -10.07 12.09 -11.33
N GLY A 102 -10.40 11.32 -10.29
CA GLY A 102 -10.27 9.87 -10.29
C GLY A 102 -8.83 9.36 -10.18
N ALA A 103 -7.86 10.21 -9.82
CA ALA A 103 -6.51 9.74 -9.49
C ALA A 103 -6.51 8.78 -8.28
N LEU A 104 -7.40 9.05 -7.31
CA LEU A 104 -7.79 8.14 -6.24
C LEU A 104 -9.27 7.78 -6.45
N THR A 105 -9.61 6.51 -6.29
CA THR A 105 -10.97 6.01 -6.46
C THR A 105 -11.44 5.24 -5.24
N LYS A 106 -12.73 5.37 -4.89
CA LYS A 106 -13.32 4.54 -3.84
C LYS A 106 -13.44 3.11 -4.36
N VAL A 107 -12.70 2.21 -3.74
CA VAL A 107 -12.70 0.77 -4.05
C VAL A 107 -12.92 -0.02 -2.76
N PRO A 108 -13.42 -1.26 -2.81
CA PRO A 108 -13.48 -2.10 -1.63
C PRO A 108 -12.09 -2.25 -0.98
N TRP A 109 -12.00 -2.21 0.35
CA TRP A 109 -10.72 -2.38 1.05
C TRP A 109 -10.00 -3.69 0.71
N ALA A 110 -10.75 -4.73 0.34
CA ALA A 110 -10.20 -6.01 -0.10
C ALA A 110 -9.40 -5.93 -1.42
N SER A 111 -9.57 -4.88 -2.22
CA SER A 111 -8.80 -4.66 -3.46
C SER A 111 -7.69 -3.61 -3.30
N VAL A 112 -7.49 -3.08 -2.10
CA VAL A 112 -6.44 -2.07 -1.84
C VAL A 112 -5.15 -2.78 -1.45
N HIS A 113 -4.07 -2.49 -2.18
CA HIS A 113 -2.73 -2.95 -1.84
C HIS A 113 -1.74 -1.78 -1.96
N MET A 114 -1.45 -1.13 -0.84
CA MET A 114 -0.53 0.03 -0.79
C MET A 114 0.94 -0.40 -0.73
N GLY A 115 1.22 -1.60 -0.23
CA GLY A 115 2.56 -2.12 -0.02
C GLY A 115 2.56 -3.56 0.49
N VAL A 116 3.72 -4.19 0.43
CA VAL A 116 3.96 -5.55 0.91
C VAL A 116 4.53 -5.47 2.33
N LEU A 117 3.99 -6.28 3.24
CA LEU A 117 4.43 -6.34 4.62
C LEU A 117 5.30 -7.57 4.83
N GLU A 118 6.46 -7.37 5.43
CA GLU A 118 7.40 -8.42 5.81
C GLU A 118 7.63 -8.39 7.32
N LEU A 119 7.79 -9.56 7.92
CA LEU A 119 8.15 -9.75 9.32
C LEU A 119 9.59 -10.27 9.39
N ASP A 120 10.42 -9.64 10.23
CA ASP A 120 11.74 -10.12 10.61
C ASP A 120 11.63 -10.90 11.94
N PRO A 121 11.70 -12.25 11.92
CA PRO A 121 11.59 -13.06 13.12
C PRO A 121 12.77 -12.88 14.08
N GLN A 122 13.93 -12.40 13.60
CA GLN A 122 15.11 -12.20 14.45
C GLN A 122 14.94 -11.00 15.38
N ARG A 123 14.19 -9.98 14.93
CA ARG A 123 13.91 -8.78 15.75
C ARG A 123 12.67 -8.94 16.62
N CYS A 124 11.72 -9.74 16.17
CA CYS A 124 10.43 -9.83 16.83
C CYS A 124 10.56 -10.54 18.19
N ILE A 125 10.23 -9.81 19.26
CA ILE A 125 10.42 -10.27 20.65
C ILE A 125 9.59 -11.52 21.00
N THR A 126 8.53 -11.82 20.25
CA THR A 126 7.74 -13.06 20.41
C THR A 126 8.51 -14.31 20.00
N PHE A 127 9.48 -14.17 19.11
CA PHE A 127 10.40 -15.26 18.74
C PHE A 127 11.55 -15.41 19.75
N GLN A 128 11.72 -14.42 20.64
CA GLN A 128 12.69 -14.41 21.73
C GLN A 128 12.07 -14.81 23.08
N GLY A 129 10.79 -15.21 23.09
CA GLY A 129 10.09 -15.69 24.28
C GLY A 129 9.31 -14.63 25.08
N ALA A 130 9.29 -13.37 24.62
CA ALA A 130 8.48 -12.33 25.25
C ALA A 130 7.05 -12.31 24.70
N GLU A 131 6.07 -12.02 25.55
CA GLU A 131 4.69 -11.86 25.10
C GLU A 131 4.48 -10.50 24.41
N CYS A 132 3.98 -10.53 23.18
CA CYS A 132 3.63 -9.34 22.43
C CYS A 132 2.57 -9.67 21.37
N GLY A 133 1.72 -8.70 21.07
CA GLY A 133 0.69 -8.84 20.03
C GLY A 133 0.16 -7.50 19.53
N VAL A 134 0.92 -6.43 19.78
CA VAL A 134 0.50 -5.06 19.51
C VAL A 134 0.24 -4.83 18.01
N CYS A 135 1.03 -5.47 17.14
CA CYS A 135 0.88 -5.35 15.70
C CYS A 135 -0.44 -5.95 15.19
N ALA A 136 -0.83 -7.12 15.72
CA ALA A 136 -2.10 -7.77 15.39
C ALA A 136 -3.29 -6.99 15.96
N ARG A 137 -3.22 -6.56 17.24
CA ARG A 137 -4.30 -5.79 17.88
C ARG A 137 -4.51 -4.41 17.26
N ALA A 138 -3.44 -3.75 16.81
CA ALA A 138 -3.51 -2.45 16.16
C ALA A 138 -3.92 -2.55 14.68
N CYS A 139 -3.91 -3.75 14.08
CA CYS A 139 -4.22 -3.91 12.66
C CYS A 139 -5.69 -3.53 12.38
N PRO A 140 -5.96 -2.49 11.58
CA PRO A 140 -7.34 -2.07 11.31
C PRO A 140 -8.10 -3.07 10.42
N VAL A 141 -7.40 -3.97 9.72
CA VAL A 141 -8.01 -5.05 8.93
C VAL A 141 -8.29 -6.29 9.78
N GLY A 142 -7.70 -6.37 10.98
CA GLY A 142 -7.82 -7.48 11.91
C GLY A 142 -7.13 -8.77 11.43
N GLU A 143 -7.62 -9.90 11.92
CA GLU A 143 -7.03 -11.23 11.71
C GLU A 143 -7.03 -11.70 10.24
N ARG A 144 -7.73 -11.01 9.35
CA ARG A 144 -7.64 -11.26 7.91
C ARG A 144 -6.29 -10.87 7.32
N ALA A 145 -5.60 -9.91 7.93
CA ALA A 145 -4.28 -9.42 7.48
C ALA A 145 -3.15 -9.85 8.42
N LEU A 146 -3.39 -9.82 9.73
CA LEU A 146 -2.37 -10.10 10.73
C LEU A 146 -3.01 -10.72 11.96
N ALA A 147 -2.66 -11.98 12.23
CA ALA A 147 -3.13 -12.74 13.38
C ALA A 147 -1.98 -13.10 14.32
N LEU A 148 -2.29 -13.77 15.43
CA LEU A 148 -1.30 -14.42 16.30
C LEU A 148 -1.50 -15.94 16.20
N ASP A 149 -0.42 -16.70 16.17
CA ASP A 149 -0.47 -18.16 16.31
C ASP A 149 -0.71 -18.59 17.77
N ASP A 150 -0.84 -19.89 18.01
CA ASP A 150 -1.07 -20.48 19.34
C ASP A 150 0.07 -20.16 20.34
N ARG A 151 1.23 -19.71 19.86
CA ARG A 151 2.39 -19.30 20.66
C ARG A 151 2.47 -17.79 20.81
N GLY A 152 1.44 -17.05 20.39
CA GLY A 152 1.40 -15.59 20.44
C GLY A 152 2.32 -14.89 19.43
N ARG A 153 2.78 -15.58 18.36
CA ARG A 153 3.66 -15.01 17.35
C ARG A 153 2.85 -14.44 16.18
N PRO A 154 3.25 -13.29 15.62
CA PRO A 154 2.52 -12.69 14.50
C PRO A 154 2.61 -13.57 13.24
N VAL A 155 1.44 -13.81 12.64
CA VAL A 155 1.29 -14.51 11.35
C VAL A 155 0.68 -13.53 10.35
N LEU A 156 1.46 -13.18 9.33
CA LEU A 156 1.01 -12.33 8.22
C LEU A 156 0.12 -13.15 7.26
N LYS A 157 -0.97 -12.54 6.81
CA LYS A 157 -1.85 -13.06 5.76
C LYS A 157 -1.87 -12.04 4.60
N PRO A 158 -0.97 -12.17 3.61
CA PRO A 158 -0.77 -11.16 2.57
C PRO A 158 -2.04 -10.80 1.81
N GLU A 159 -2.95 -11.76 1.62
CA GLU A 159 -4.20 -11.61 0.86
C GLU A 159 -5.17 -10.64 1.51
N GLY A 160 -5.14 -10.51 2.84
CA GLY A 160 -5.92 -9.52 3.57
C GLY A 160 -5.15 -8.24 3.88
N CYS A 161 -3.83 -8.21 3.68
CA CYS A 161 -3.01 -7.06 4.02
C CYS A 161 -3.16 -5.94 2.97
N VAL A 162 -3.65 -4.79 3.40
CA VAL A 162 -3.79 -3.61 2.52
C VAL A 162 -2.54 -2.75 2.45
N GLY A 163 -1.48 -3.10 3.20
CA GLY A 163 -0.23 -2.35 3.21
C GLY A 163 -0.29 -0.97 3.90
N CYS A 164 -1.17 -0.78 4.88
CA CYS A 164 -1.41 0.53 5.49
C CYS A 164 -0.29 1.03 6.42
N GLY A 165 0.52 0.12 6.97
CA GLY A 165 1.66 0.45 7.83
C GLY A 165 1.37 0.61 9.33
N VAL A 166 0.11 0.49 9.78
CA VAL A 166 -0.23 0.68 11.22
C VAL A 166 0.58 -0.24 12.12
N CYS A 167 0.72 -1.51 11.72
CA CYS A 167 1.51 -2.49 12.46
C CYS A 167 3.02 -2.17 12.53
N VAL A 168 3.56 -1.45 11.54
CA VAL A 168 4.95 -0.97 11.54
C VAL A 168 5.11 0.12 12.59
N THR A 169 4.23 1.13 12.58
CA THR A 169 4.25 2.22 13.57
C THR A 169 3.94 1.77 14.99
N ALA A 170 3.14 0.70 15.15
CA ALA A 170 2.78 0.14 16.45
C ALA A 170 3.86 -0.80 17.03
N CYS A 171 4.84 -1.22 16.23
CA CYS A 171 5.84 -2.19 16.68
C CYS A 171 6.73 -1.59 17.78
N VAL A 172 6.91 -2.32 18.88
CA VAL A 172 7.72 -1.88 20.03
C VAL A 172 9.22 -2.00 19.84
N THR A 173 9.69 -2.66 18.77
CA THR A 173 11.12 -2.84 18.52
C THR A 173 11.69 -1.69 17.71
N MET A 174 12.96 -1.38 17.93
CA MET A 174 13.68 -0.37 17.16
C MET A 174 14.98 -0.97 16.58
N PRO A 175 15.11 -1.09 15.25
CA PRO A 175 14.09 -0.84 14.23
C PRO A 175 12.87 -1.77 14.34
N SER A 176 11.75 -1.38 13.73
CA SER A 176 10.54 -2.21 13.69
C SER A 176 10.86 -3.60 13.15
N SER A 177 10.23 -4.61 13.75
CA SER A 177 10.29 -6.01 13.30
C SER A 177 9.44 -6.23 12.05
N LEU A 178 8.56 -5.28 11.73
CA LEU A 178 7.73 -5.27 10.54
C LEU A 178 8.27 -4.21 9.57
N LYS A 179 8.41 -4.57 8.31
CA LYS A 179 8.88 -3.70 7.25
C LYS A 179 7.84 -3.64 6.15
N LEU A 180 7.56 -2.42 5.67
CA LEU A 180 6.76 -2.24 4.47
C LEU A 180 7.67 -1.97 3.27
N SER A 181 7.38 -2.61 2.15
CA SER A 181 8.03 -2.39 0.85
C SER A 181 6.98 -2.11 -0.22
N LEU A 182 7.40 -1.47 -1.30
CA LEU A 182 6.55 -1.30 -2.47
C LEU A 182 6.63 -2.58 -3.30
N ALA A 183 5.47 -3.05 -3.80
CA ALA A 183 5.39 -4.14 -4.76
C ALA A 183 5.96 -3.74 -6.13
#